data_AF-A0A2P5MRJ3-F1
#
_entry.id   AF-A0A2P5MRJ3-F1
#
_cell.length_a   1.000
_cell.length_b   1.000
_cell.length_c   1.000
_cell.angle_alpha   90.00
_cell.angle_beta   90.00
_cell.angle_gamma   90.00
#
_symmetry.space_group_name_H-M   'P 1'
#
loop_
_entity.id
_entity.type
_entity.pdbx_description
1 polymer ?
#
loop_
_entity_poly.entity_id
_entity_poly.type
_entity_poly.pdbx_seq_one_letter_code
_entity_poly.pdbx_strand_id
1 'polypeptide(L)'
;MQEIGAPILLTPIQDTLAALKQELEAKYKSMNQRIASGDNKHFKITGSGDKLRWTLVYPSEEDSTNSPFYAQLPSIGVADLLWFVAERTGSLKSFAHVLERYVKPDTEPKLILACIVAMGTNMGLWKMAEVSRLSYSALLTTARNFLRAETLHAANDAISNATAALPVFQAYDIHHQKHSSSDGQHIVTQIDTINARHSSK
;
A
#
# COMPACT_ATOMS: atom_id res chain seq x y z
N MET A 1 -32.33 -18.06 -28.17
CA MET A 1 -30.94 -18.04 -28.68
C MET A 1 -30.62 -16.84 -29.58
N GLN A 2 -31.59 -16.22 -30.27
CA GLN A 2 -31.40 -14.91 -30.95
C GLN A 2 -31.28 -13.70 -30.00
N GLU A 3 -31.57 -13.88 -28.70
CA GLU A 3 -31.63 -12.79 -27.70
C GLU A 3 -30.30 -12.40 -27.03
N ILE A 4 -29.17 -13.08 -27.33
CA ILE A 4 -27.91 -12.84 -26.60
C ILE A 4 -27.00 -11.79 -27.30
N GLY A 5 -27.39 -11.24 -28.46
CA GLY A 5 -26.59 -10.21 -29.15
C GLY A 5 -25.18 -10.67 -29.55
N ALA A 6 -24.91 -11.98 -29.50
CA ALA A 6 -23.62 -12.59 -29.82
C ALA A 6 -23.75 -13.42 -31.11
N PRO A 7 -23.68 -12.79 -32.30
CA PRO A 7 -23.83 -13.47 -33.58
C PRO A 7 -22.80 -14.58 -33.82
N ILE A 8 -21.67 -14.54 -33.11
CA ILE A 8 -20.59 -15.54 -33.15
C ILE A 8 -21.00 -16.92 -32.60
N LEU A 9 -22.07 -16.97 -31.79
CA LEU A 9 -22.62 -18.19 -31.20
C LEU A 9 -23.65 -18.89 -32.10
N LEU A 10 -24.03 -18.25 -33.22
CA LEU A 10 -24.99 -18.79 -34.20
C LEU A 10 -24.31 -19.55 -35.33
N THR A 11 -23.01 -19.33 -35.56
CA THR A 11 -22.20 -20.06 -36.52
C THR A 11 -21.64 -21.36 -35.92
N PRO A 12 -21.44 -22.41 -36.74
CA PRO A 12 -20.74 -23.62 -36.30
C PRO A 12 -19.38 -23.27 -35.69
N ILE A 13 -19.06 -23.90 -34.56
CA ILE A 13 -17.85 -23.59 -33.78
C ILE A 13 -16.56 -23.73 -34.61
N GLN A 14 -16.55 -24.65 -35.58
CA GLN A 14 -15.42 -24.88 -36.49
C GLN A 14 -15.17 -23.66 -37.40
N ASP A 15 -16.22 -23.04 -37.92
CA ASP A 15 -16.11 -21.87 -38.80
C ASP A 15 -15.67 -20.64 -38.01
N THR A 16 -16.22 -20.47 -36.81
CA THR A 16 -15.81 -19.41 -35.87
C THR A 16 -14.32 -19.54 -35.51
N LEU A 17 -13.85 -20.76 -35.19
CA LEU A 17 -12.45 -21.01 -34.87
C LEU A 17 -11.53 -20.78 -36.08
N ALA A 18 -11.95 -21.19 -37.28
CA ALA A 18 -11.18 -20.96 -38.50
C ALA A 18 -11.03 -19.46 -38.82
N ALA A 19 -12.12 -18.69 -38.67
CA ALA A 19 -12.11 -17.24 -38.86
C ALA A 19 -11.21 -16.54 -37.83
N LEU A 20 -11.33 -16.87 -36.55
CA LEU A 20 -10.47 -16.32 -35.48
C LEU A 20 -9.00 -16.67 -35.69
N LYS A 21 -8.71 -17.90 -36.15
CA LYS A 21 -7.34 -18.31 -36.48
C LYS A 21 -6.77 -17.46 -37.63
N GLN A 22 -7.55 -17.25 -38.70
CA GLN A 22 -7.12 -16.39 -39.81
C GLN A 22 -6.90 -14.94 -39.36
N GLU A 23 -7.80 -14.39 -38.55
CA GLU A 23 -7.66 -13.04 -38.02
C GLU A 23 -6.40 -12.91 -37.14
N LEU A 24 -6.17 -13.89 -36.28
CA LEU A 24 -4.98 -13.96 -35.43
C LEU A 24 -3.70 -14.04 -36.26
N GLU A 25 -3.63 -14.92 -37.26
CA GLU A 25 -2.48 -15.03 -38.16
C GLU A 25 -2.22 -13.73 -38.95
N ALA A 26 -3.28 -13.07 -39.43
CA ALA A 26 -3.16 -11.78 -40.11
C ALA A 26 -2.62 -10.69 -39.17
N LYS A 27 -3.12 -10.63 -37.93
CA LYS A 27 -2.62 -9.72 -36.89
C LYS A 27 -1.16 -9.99 -36.53
N TYR A 28 -0.76 -11.25 -36.40
CA TYR A 28 0.65 -11.62 -36.17
C TYR A 28 1.56 -11.13 -37.31
N LYS A 29 1.16 -11.36 -38.57
CA LYS A 29 1.92 -10.89 -39.73
C LYS A 29 2.04 -9.36 -39.75
N SER A 30 0.94 -8.66 -39.53
CA SER A 30 0.91 -7.20 -39.49
C SER A 30 1.77 -6.63 -38.35
N MET A 31 1.69 -7.21 -37.15
CA MET A 31 2.51 -6.81 -36.00
C MET A 31 4.00 -7.03 -36.28
N ASN A 32 4.38 -8.20 -36.79
CA ASN A 32 5.78 -8.50 -37.11
C ASN A 32 6.34 -7.55 -38.18
N GLN A 33 5.55 -7.19 -39.20
CA GLN A 33 5.92 -6.19 -40.20
C GLN A 33 6.12 -4.80 -39.59
N ARG A 34 5.22 -4.37 -38.68
CA ARG A 34 5.32 -3.08 -37.97
C ARG A 34 6.51 -3.01 -37.02
N ILE A 35 6.89 -4.12 -36.40
CA ILE A 35 8.08 -4.17 -35.56
C ILE A 35 9.35 -4.14 -36.43
N ALA A 36 9.39 -4.90 -37.53
CA ALA A 36 10.53 -4.93 -38.44
C ALA A 36 10.78 -3.59 -39.18
N SER A 37 9.72 -2.86 -39.51
CA SER A 37 9.79 -1.53 -40.15
C SER A 37 10.13 -0.39 -39.19
N GLY A 38 10.07 -0.63 -37.87
CA GLY A 38 10.31 0.40 -36.85
C GLY A 38 9.12 1.33 -36.60
N ASP A 39 7.95 1.06 -37.19
CA ASP A 39 6.73 1.84 -36.96
C ASP A 39 6.24 1.77 -35.51
N ASN A 40 6.61 0.72 -34.78
CA ASN A 40 6.24 0.55 -33.37
C ASN A 40 7.28 1.16 -32.42
N LYS A 41 7.10 2.44 -32.10
CA LYS A 41 8.01 3.27 -31.27
C LYS A 41 8.26 2.74 -29.85
N HIS A 42 7.42 1.84 -29.35
CA HIS A 42 7.54 1.27 -28.00
C HIS A 42 8.40 0.00 -27.97
N PHE A 43 8.73 -0.60 -29.12
CA PHE A 43 9.64 -1.74 -29.18
C PHE A 43 11.07 -1.26 -29.42
N LYS A 44 11.96 -1.55 -28.46
CA LYS A 44 13.39 -1.34 -28.62
C LYS A 44 14.02 -2.67 -29.04
N ILE A 45 14.49 -2.72 -30.28
CA ILE A 45 15.24 -3.86 -30.82
C ILE A 45 16.73 -3.60 -30.57
N THR A 46 17.41 -4.54 -29.92
CA THR A 46 18.85 -4.47 -29.65
C THR A 46 19.55 -5.74 -30.12
N GLY A 47 20.78 -5.61 -30.64
CA GLY A 47 21.56 -6.73 -31.19
C GLY A 47 21.42 -6.91 -32.71
N SER A 48 22.20 -7.85 -33.27
CA SER A 48 22.21 -8.21 -34.68
C SER A 48 22.40 -9.73 -34.84
N GLY A 49 21.75 -10.32 -35.85
CA GLY A 49 21.76 -11.76 -36.11
C GLY A 49 21.12 -12.57 -34.97
N ASP A 50 21.82 -13.59 -34.50
CA ASP A 50 21.32 -14.57 -33.51
C ASP A 50 21.19 -14.03 -32.07
N LYS A 51 21.52 -12.75 -31.85
CA LYS A 51 21.44 -12.06 -30.55
C LYS A 51 20.35 -10.98 -30.50
N LEU A 52 19.35 -11.08 -31.37
CA LEU A 52 18.23 -10.14 -31.43
C LEU A 52 17.44 -10.19 -30.11
N ARG A 53 17.43 -9.10 -29.35
CA ARG A 53 16.62 -8.94 -28.13
C ARG A 53 15.63 -7.81 -28.31
N TRP A 54 14.36 -8.12 -28.07
CA TRP A 54 13.28 -7.14 -28.13
C TRP A 54 12.85 -6.80 -26.71
N THR A 55 12.69 -5.51 -26.44
CA THR A 55 12.15 -5.03 -25.17
C THR A 55 11.02 -4.07 -25.46
N LEU A 56 9.85 -4.34 -24.86
CA LEU A 56 8.74 -3.40 -24.84
C LEU A 56 9.04 -2.35 -23.78
N VAL A 57 9.19 -1.10 -24.21
CA VAL A 57 9.40 0.05 -23.34
C VAL A 57 8.02 0.58 -22.97
N TYR A 58 7.60 0.27 -21.76
CA TYR A 58 6.48 0.97 -21.14
C TYR A 58 6.96 2.39 -20.83
N PRO A 59 6.25 3.45 -21.25
CA PRO A 59 6.47 4.75 -20.64
C PRO A 59 6.25 4.55 -19.14
N SER A 60 7.27 4.83 -18.33
CA SER A 60 7.06 5.04 -16.91
C SER A 60 6.02 6.14 -16.82
N GLU A 61 4.81 5.82 -16.35
CA GLU A 61 3.90 6.87 -15.89
C GLU A 61 4.75 7.74 -14.96
N GLU A 62 4.90 9.02 -15.32
CA GLU A 62 5.48 9.96 -14.38
C GLU A 62 4.66 9.81 -13.10
N ASP A 63 5.31 9.41 -12.00
CA ASP A 63 4.75 9.34 -10.66
C ASP A 63 4.30 10.75 -10.26
N SER A 64 3.20 11.23 -10.86
CA SER A 64 2.65 12.57 -10.67
C SER A 64 2.09 12.73 -9.26
N THR A 65 1.99 11.63 -8.51
CA THR A 65 1.42 11.58 -7.17
C THR A 65 2.37 12.15 -6.11
N ASN A 66 3.69 12.09 -6.31
CA ASN A 66 4.64 12.63 -5.33
C ASN A 66 5.13 14.00 -5.76
N SER A 67 4.46 15.04 -5.26
CA SER A 67 4.93 16.42 -5.35
C SER A 67 6.42 16.49 -4.95
N PRO A 68 7.30 17.14 -5.75
CA PRO A 68 8.71 17.33 -5.43
C PRO A 68 8.96 17.98 -4.06
N PHE A 69 7.93 18.59 -3.47
CA PHE A 69 7.91 19.10 -2.11
C PHE A 69 8.20 18.00 -1.06
N TYR A 70 7.56 16.84 -1.16
CA TYR A 70 7.72 15.78 -0.14
C TYR A 70 9.11 15.16 -0.16
N ALA A 71 9.78 15.16 -1.32
CA ALA A 71 11.17 14.72 -1.44
C ALA A 71 12.17 15.63 -0.71
N GLN A 72 11.78 16.87 -0.36
CA GLN A 72 12.61 17.82 0.38
C GLN A 72 12.48 17.67 1.90
N LEU A 73 11.51 16.88 2.38
CA LEU A 73 11.33 16.66 3.81
C LEU A 73 12.41 15.70 4.34
N PRO A 74 13.01 15.99 5.50
CA PRO A 74 13.98 15.08 6.09
C PRO A 74 13.30 13.76 6.49
N SER A 75 13.95 12.65 6.15
CA SER A 75 13.53 11.35 6.65
C SER A 75 13.86 11.25 8.15
N ILE A 76 12.87 10.83 8.95
CA ILE A 76 13.03 10.61 10.39
C ILE A 76 12.76 9.14 10.72
N GLY A 77 13.37 8.65 11.80
CA GLY A 77 13.12 7.31 12.29
C GLY A 77 11.67 7.17 12.79
N VAL A 78 11.05 6.01 12.51
CA VAL A 78 9.69 5.73 13.01
C VAL A 78 9.61 5.81 14.54
N ALA A 79 10.69 5.46 15.24
CA ALA A 79 10.77 5.56 16.69
C ALA A 79 10.70 7.02 17.17
N ASP A 80 11.43 7.92 16.51
CA ASP A 80 11.44 9.35 16.84
C ASP A 80 10.07 9.98 16.56
N LEU A 81 9.46 9.62 15.44
CA LEU A 81 8.09 10.02 15.10
C LEU A 81 7.10 9.59 16.19
N LEU A 82 7.14 8.32 16.59
CA LEU A 82 6.23 7.80 17.60
C LEU A 82 6.46 8.45 18.97
N TRP A 83 7.71 8.73 19.32
CA TRP A 83 8.03 9.47 20.55
C TRP A 83 7.45 10.88 20.52
N PHE A 84 7.65 11.60 19.41
CA PHE A 84 7.07 12.93 19.20
C PHE A 84 5.54 12.92 19.32
N VAL A 85 4.87 11.98 18.65
CA VAL A 85 3.41 11.85 18.73
C VAL A 85 2.96 11.52 20.14
N ALA A 86 3.63 10.60 20.82
CA ALA A 86 3.31 10.23 22.20
C ALA A 86 3.44 11.42 23.16
N GLU A 87 4.49 12.23 23.03
CA GLU A 87 4.71 13.42 23.85
C GLU A 87 3.64 14.48 23.60
N ARG A 88 3.26 14.71 22.33
CA ARG A 88 2.25 15.71 21.95
C ARG A 88 0.82 15.33 22.31
N THR A 89 0.50 14.05 22.26
CA THR A 89 -0.88 13.54 22.41
C THR A 89 -1.13 12.95 23.80
N GLY A 90 -0.08 12.62 24.54
CA GLY A 90 -0.19 11.89 25.80
C GLY A 90 -0.67 10.43 25.65
N SER A 91 -0.68 9.89 24.42
CA SER A 91 -1.27 8.58 24.10
C SER A 91 -0.68 7.42 24.92
N LEU A 92 0.60 7.51 25.30
CA LEU A 92 1.27 6.49 26.12
C LEU A 92 0.66 6.32 27.52
N LYS A 93 -0.03 7.34 28.05
CA LYS A 93 -0.71 7.26 29.36
C LYS A 93 -1.91 6.30 29.34
N SER A 94 -2.43 5.98 28.16
CA SER A 94 -3.57 5.07 27.98
C SER A 94 -3.19 3.60 28.17
N PHE A 95 -1.89 3.27 28.11
CA PHE A 95 -1.40 1.91 28.32
C PHE A 95 -1.28 1.63 29.82
N ALA A 96 -2.43 1.37 30.44
CA ALA A 96 -2.50 0.96 31.84
C ALA A 96 -2.23 -0.55 32.00
N HIS A 97 -1.52 -0.90 33.08
CA HIS A 97 -1.25 -2.28 33.43
C HIS A 97 -2.57 -3.05 33.67
N VAL A 98 -2.65 -4.30 33.22
CA VAL A 98 -3.86 -5.14 33.32
C VAL A 98 -4.37 -5.34 34.75
N LEU A 99 -3.45 -5.41 35.72
CA LEU A 99 -3.75 -5.39 37.15
C LEU A 99 -3.66 -3.93 37.63
N GLU A 100 -4.77 -3.19 37.56
CA GLU A 100 -4.85 -1.74 37.83
C GLU A 100 -4.42 -1.31 39.24
N ARG A 101 -4.20 -2.25 40.19
CA ARG A 101 -4.19 -1.93 41.63
C ARG A 101 -2.91 -2.21 42.42
N TYR A 102 -1.90 -2.91 41.89
CA TYR A 102 -0.73 -3.31 42.69
C TYR A 102 0.55 -3.56 41.87
N VAL A 103 0.94 -2.66 40.97
CA VAL A 103 2.20 -2.81 40.22
C VAL A 103 3.02 -1.53 40.27
N LYS A 104 4.33 -1.69 40.46
CA LYS A 104 5.30 -0.58 40.44
C LYS A 104 5.16 0.23 39.14
N PRO A 105 5.35 1.55 39.16
CA PRO A 105 4.79 2.45 38.16
C PRO A 105 5.51 2.48 36.82
N ASP A 106 6.70 1.91 36.67
CA ASP A 106 7.53 2.19 35.50
C ASP A 106 7.62 0.99 34.58
N THR A 107 6.62 0.87 33.70
CA THR A 107 6.91 0.25 32.41
C THR A 107 7.56 1.28 31.53
N GLU A 108 8.77 0.96 31.07
CA GLU A 108 9.52 1.83 30.20
C GLU A 108 8.70 2.14 28.93
N PRO A 109 8.38 3.43 28.65
CA PRO A 109 7.67 3.84 27.45
C PRO A 109 8.25 3.26 26.15
N LYS A 110 9.58 3.06 26.12
CA LYS A 110 10.31 2.45 25.01
C LYS A 110 9.84 1.01 24.71
N LEU A 111 9.52 0.21 25.72
CA LEU A 111 9.04 -1.16 25.54
C LEU A 111 7.65 -1.17 24.89
N ILE A 112 6.76 -0.26 25.31
CA ILE A 112 5.42 -0.11 24.73
C ILE A 112 5.53 0.26 23.25
N LEU A 113 6.35 1.27 22.92
CA LEU A 113 6.56 1.68 21.53
C LEU A 113 7.18 0.57 20.67
N ALA A 114 8.17 -0.15 21.20
CA ALA A 114 8.77 -1.28 20.51
C ALA A 114 7.74 -2.39 20.23
N CYS A 115 6.86 -2.70 21.17
CA CYS A 115 5.75 -3.63 20.96
C CYS A 115 4.78 -3.14 19.89
N ILE A 116 4.40 -1.86 19.90
CA ILE A 116 3.51 -1.26 18.90
C ILE A 116 4.12 -1.36 17.50
N VAL A 117 5.39 -0.99 17.32
CA VAL A 117 6.07 -1.09 16.03
C VAL A 117 6.16 -2.55 15.58
N ALA A 118 6.54 -3.46 16.48
CA ALA A 118 6.70 -4.87 16.15
C ALA A 118 5.40 -5.52 15.66
N MET A 119 4.28 -5.19 16.31
CA MET A 119 2.96 -5.72 15.96
C MET A 119 2.37 -4.99 14.74
N GLY A 120 2.49 -3.66 14.68
CA GLY A 120 1.96 -2.84 13.59
C GLY A 120 2.67 -3.05 12.25
N THR A 121 3.95 -3.44 12.26
CA THR A 121 4.71 -3.79 11.05
C THR A 121 4.71 -5.28 10.73
N ASN A 122 4.01 -6.11 11.53
CA ASN A 122 4.05 -7.56 11.44
C ASN A 122 5.47 -8.17 11.50
N MET A 123 6.43 -7.45 12.11
CA MET A 123 7.81 -7.90 12.31
C MET A 123 7.92 -8.95 13.43
N GLY A 124 7.02 -8.86 14.41
CA GLY A 124 7.00 -9.75 15.59
C GLY A 124 8.00 -9.32 16.69
N LEU A 125 7.68 -9.70 17.93
CA LEU A 125 8.43 -9.26 19.11
C LEU A 125 9.86 -9.83 19.16
N TRP A 126 10.09 -11.02 18.61
CA TRP A 126 11.40 -11.66 18.59
C TRP A 126 12.39 -10.87 17.73
N LYS A 127 12.00 -10.54 16.49
CA LYS A 127 12.86 -9.78 15.59
C LYS A 127 13.05 -8.35 16.09
N MET A 128 12.02 -7.75 16.68
CA MET A 128 12.13 -6.45 17.33
C MET A 128 13.17 -6.46 18.47
N ALA A 129 13.15 -7.47 19.35
CA ALA A 129 14.12 -7.60 20.44
C ALA A 129 15.57 -7.61 19.91
N GLU A 130 15.82 -8.37 18.83
CA GLU A 130 17.13 -8.47 18.18
C GLU A 130 17.62 -7.11 17.65
N VAL A 131 16.78 -6.40 16.89
CA VAL A 131 17.15 -5.14 16.22
C VAL A 131 17.26 -3.98 17.21
N SER A 132 16.41 -3.95 18.25
CA SER A 132 16.36 -2.87 19.23
C SER A 132 17.28 -3.08 20.45
N ARG A 133 17.96 -4.24 20.53
CA ARG A 133 18.74 -4.70 21.70
C ARG A 133 17.92 -4.68 23.00
N LEU A 134 16.62 -4.95 22.89
CA LEU A 134 15.70 -5.07 24.02
C LEU A 134 15.53 -6.54 24.39
N SER A 135 15.18 -6.81 25.65
CA SER A 135 14.89 -8.19 26.06
C SER A 135 13.56 -8.66 25.47
N TYR A 136 13.57 -9.82 24.80
CA TYR A 136 12.35 -10.46 24.31
C TYR A 136 11.36 -10.75 25.46
N SER A 137 11.84 -11.19 26.62
CA SER A 137 10.96 -11.47 27.76
C SER A 137 10.30 -10.20 28.30
N ALA A 138 11.01 -9.06 28.26
CA ALA A 138 10.47 -7.76 28.63
C ALA A 138 9.40 -7.30 27.62
N LEU A 139 9.65 -7.43 26.31
CA LEU A 139 8.66 -7.10 25.28
C LEU A 139 7.42 -7.99 25.38
N LEU A 140 7.58 -9.30 25.58
CA LEU A 140 6.47 -10.24 25.72
C LEU A 140 5.61 -9.93 26.95
N THR A 141 6.25 -9.62 28.08
CA THR A 141 5.56 -9.24 29.32
C THR A 141 4.84 -7.91 29.14
N THR A 142 5.49 -6.94 28.50
CA THR A 142 4.89 -5.61 28.21
C THR A 142 3.67 -5.76 27.30
N ALA A 143 3.78 -6.50 26.20
CA ALA A 143 2.68 -6.74 25.29
C ALA A 143 1.46 -7.34 26.01
N ARG A 144 1.67 -8.37 26.85
CA ARG A 144 0.58 -9.03 27.60
C ARG A 144 -0.07 -8.12 28.63
N ASN A 145 0.72 -7.31 29.32
CA ASN A 145 0.24 -6.54 30.46
C ASN A 145 -0.32 -5.17 30.07
N PHE A 146 0.08 -4.62 28.93
CA PHE A 146 -0.22 -3.24 28.54
C PHE A 146 -0.91 -3.10 27.19
N LEU A 147 -0.68 -3.98 26.21
CA LEU A 147 -1.28 -3.87 24.88
C LEU A 147 -2.57 -4.70 24.83
N ARG A 148 -3.69 -4.03 25.08
CA ARG A 148 -5.05 -4.59 24.94
C ARG A 148 -5.86 -3.75 23.96
N ALA A 149 -6.98 -4.29 23.48
CA ALA A 149 -7.84 -3.58 22.54
C ALA A 149 -8.32 -2.23 23.13
N GLU A 150 -8.66 -2.22 24.42
CA GLU A 150 -9.15 -1.06 25.15
C GLU A 150 -8.08 0.03 25.28
N THR A 151 -6.84 -0.35 25.63
CA THR A 151 -5.72 0.60 25.77
C THR A 151 -5.28 1.14 24.41
N LEU A 152 -5.32 0.30 23.37
CA LEU A 152 -5.03 0.71 21.99
C LEU A 152 -6.11 1.66 21.45
N HIS A 153 -7.37 1.37 21.72
CA HIS A 153 -8.47 2.26 21.35
C HIS A 153 -8.33 3.63 22.02
N ALA A 154 -8.11 3.65 23.34
CA ALA A 154 -7.90 4.90 24.08
C ALA A 154 -6.66 5.69 23.59
N ALA A 155 -5.57 4.99 23.25
CA ALA A 155 -4.39 5.63 22.65
C ALA A 155 -4.70 6.23 21.26
N ASN A 156 -5.46 5.52 20.42
CA ASN A 156 -5.91 6.02 19.12
C ASN A 156 -6.85 7.22 19.24
N ASP A 157 -7.76 7.21 20.21
CA ASP A 157 -8.64 8.34 20.50
C ASP A 157 -7.82 9.57 20.90
N ALA A 158 -6.81 9.40 21.77
CA ALA A 158 -5.92 10.50 22.16
C ALA A 158 -5.20 11.11 20.96
N ILE A 159 -4.67 10.29 20.05
CA ILE A 159 -4.00 10.75 18.83
C ILE A 159 -5.00 11.44 17.88
N SER A 160 -6.17 10.84 17.67
CA SER A 160 -7.20 11.34 16.76
C SER A 160 -7.75 12.69 17.23
N ASN A 161 -8.05 12.81 18.52
CA ASN A 161 -8.55 14.05 19.12
C ASN A 161 -7.50 15.17 19.06
N ALA A 162 -6.24 14.86 19.35
CA ALA A 162 -5.16 15.83 19.23
C ALA A 162 -4.94 16.28 17.78
N THR A 163 -5.05 15.35 16.82
CA THR A 163 -4.94 15.65 15.38
C THR A 163 -6.10 16.52 14.91
N ALA A 164 -7.33 16.22 15.34
CA ALA A 164 -8.53 17.00 15.01
C ALA A 164 -8.50 18.43 15.57
N ALA A 165 -7.73 18.67 16.63
CA ALA A 165 -7.54 20.00 17.22
C ALA A 165 -6.53 20.87 16.45
N LEU A 166 -5.75 20.31 15.51
CA LEU A 166 -4.75 21.07 14.76
C LEU A 166 -5.44 22.03 13.76
N PRO A 167 -4.96 23.28 13.61
CA PRO A 167 -5.56 24.24 12.66
C PRO A 167 -5.54 23.76 11.22
N VAL A 168 -4.51 22.99 10.82
CA VAL A 168 -4.40 22.40 9.48
C VAL A 168 -5.55 21.46 9.17
N PHE A 169 -6.21 20.89 10.17
CA PHE A 169 -7.32 19.96 9.96
C PHE A 169 -8.47 20.61 9.18
N GLN A 170 -8.70 21.91 9.39
CA GLN A 170 -9.71 22.69 8.66
C GLN A 170 -9.37 22.87 7.17
N ALA A 171 -8.09 22.75 6.79
CA ALA A 171 -7.67 22.84 5.39
C ALA A 171 -8.05 21.62 4.56
N TYR A 172 -8.41 20.50 5.20
CA TYR A 172 -8.91 19.29 4.52
C TYR A 172 -10.43 19.30 4.29
N ASP A 173 -11.15 20.32 4.80
CA ASP A 173 -12.59 20.44 4.58
C ASP A 173 -12.88 20.82 3.12
N ILE A 174 -13.46 19.90 2.36
CA ILE A 174 -13.91 20.14 0.99
C ILE A 174 -15.34 20.71 1.07
N HIS A 175 -15.57 21.86 0.44
CA HIS A 175 -16.86 22.56 0.46
C HIS A 175 -17.39 22.86 1.88
N HIS A 176 -16.50 23.17 2.83
CA HIS A 176 -16.85 23.43 4.23
C HIS A 176 -17.58 22.27 4.93
N GLN A 177 -17.42 21.06 4.41
CA GLN A 177 -17.91 19.84 5.03
C GLN A 177 -16.72 19.03 5.52
N LYS A 178 -16.87 18.44 6.71
CA LYS A 178 -15.88 17.48 7.21
C LYS A 178 -16.00 16.20 6.41
N HIS A 179 -14.93 15.83 5.72
CA HIS A 179 -14.84 14.55 5.03
C HIS A 179 -14.03 13.59 5.88
N SER A 180 -14.54 12.38 6.04
CA SER A 180 -13.73 11.28 6.56
C SER A 180 -13.07 10.58 5.38
N SER A 181 -11.76 10.36 5.45
CA SER A 181 -11.04 9.47 4.54
C SER A 181 -11.33 8.00 4.88
N SER A 182 -12.62 7.64 4.95
CA SER A 182 -13.06 6.24 5.07
C SER A 182 -12.94 5.49 3.74
N ASP A 183 -12.44 6.16 2.69
CA ASP A 183 -12.05 5.52 1.44
C ASP A 183 -10.92 4.53 1.75
N GLY A 184 -11.11 3.27 1.38
CA GLY A 184 -10.20 2.19 1.76
C GLY A 184 -8.79 2.40 1.18
N GLN A 185 -7.82 1.64 1.69
CA GLN A 185 -6.51 1.59 1.04
C GLN A 185 -6.66 1.07 -0.40
N HIS A 186 -6.27 1.89 -1.37
CA HIS A 186 -6.10 1.48 -2.75
C HIS A 186 -4.72 0.85 -2.89
N ILE A 187 -4.69 -0.45 -3.16
CA ILE A 187 -3.45 -1.17 -3.46
C ILE A 187 -3.35 -1.27 -4.97
N VAL A 188 -2.33 -0.64 -5.55
CA VAL A 188 -2.06 -0.72 -6.98
C VAL A 188 -1.70 -2.16 -7.31
N THR A 189 -2.36 -2.73 -8.31
CA THR A 189 -2.01 -4.05 -8.83
C THR A 189 -0.84 -3.93 -9.79
N GLN A 190 0.15 -4.80 -9.67
CA GLN A 190 1.31 -4.82 -10.56
C GLN A 190 0.94 -5.09 -12.03
N ILE A 191 -0.20 -5.73 -12.26
CA ILE A 191 -0.76 -6.07 -13.57
C ILE A 191 -2.23 -5.69 -13.54
N ASP A 192 -2.72 -5.05 -14.59
CA ASP A 192 -4.16 -4.81 -14.75
C ASP A 192 -4.88 -6.16 -14.83
N THR A 193 -5.68 -6.45 -13.80
CA THR A 193 -6.52 -7.64 -13.76
C THR A 193 -7.97 -7.25 -13.96
N ILE A 194 -8.81 -8.19 -14.40
CA ILE A 194 -10.26 -7.99 -14.57
C ILE A 194 -10.94 -7.54 -13.26
N ASN A 195 -10.32 -7.86 -12.10
CA ASN A 195 -10.77 -7.45 -10.78
C ASN A 195 -10.23 -6.09 -10.32
N ALA A 196 -9.23 -5.54 -11.02
CA ALA A 196 -8.73 -4.20 -10.76
C ALA A 196 -9.68 -3.18 -11.39
N ARG A 197 -10.12 -2.20 -10.61
CA ARG A 197 -10.89 -1.06 -11.10
C ARG A 197 -9.96 0.13 -11.30
N HIS A 198 -10.13 0.82 -12.41
CA HIS A 198 -9.47 2.11 -12.67
C HIS A 198 -9.83 3.11 -11.57
N SER A 199 -8.83 3.65 -10.87
CA SER A 199 -8.96 4.77 -9.94
C SER A 199 -8.63 6.07 -10.65
N SER A 200 -9.48 7.09 -10.53
CA SER A 200 -9.19 8.45 -11.02
C SER A 200 -8.47 9.33 -9.98
N LYS A 201 -8.22 8.79 -8.77
CA LYS A 201 -7.37 9.37 -7.74
C LYS A 201 -5.97 8.80 -7.87
#